data_AF-A0A7C4STV9-F1
#
_entry.id   AF-A0A7C4STV9-F1
#
_cell.length_a   1.000
_cell.length_b   1.000
_cell.length_c   1.000
_cell.angle_alpha   90.00
_cell.angle_beta   90.00
_cell.angle_gamma   90.00
#
_symmetry.space_group_name_H-M   'P 1'
#
loop_
_entity.id
_entity.type
_entity.pdbx_description
1 polymer ?
#
loop_
_entity_poly.entity_id
_entity_poly.type
_entity_poly.pdbx_seq_one_letter_code
_entity_poly.pdbx_strand_id
1 'polypeptide(L)'
;MLKKALDNFTAKISRRLEKSGLVRGILKISVGKVIEGLYLLAMFILLGGGINAVLEGLRATAPQAIIFTSSTIQSIGETIIYIFALIVGASSIYLIYRGSKFTSSKRVSNFYLFVGIVGLLLALLIEFYLFGYKR
;
A
#
# COMPACT_ATOMS: atom_id res chain seq x y z
N MET A 1 31.97 -3.85 37.94
CA MET A 1 30.80 -2.95 38.05
C MET A 1 30.13 -2.65 36.72
N LEU A 2 30.89 -2.46 35.63
CA LEU A 2 30.35 -2.19 34.28
C LEU A 2 29.36 -3.24 33.75
N LYS A 3 29.69 -4.53 33.94
CA LYS A 3 28.85 -5.66 33.48
C LYS A 3 27.44 -5.65 34.10
N LYS A 4 27.36 -5.44 35.42
CA LYS A 4 26.09 -5.30 36.14
C LYS A 4 25.28 -4.09 35.67
N ALA A 5 25.93 -2.98 35.34
CA ALA A 5 25.25 -1.79 34.84
C ALA A 5 24.66 -2.04 33.44
N LEU A 6 25.41 -2.72 32.58
CA LEU A 6 24.98 -3.16 31.24
C LEU A 6 23.81 -4.13 31.31
N ASP A 7 23.88 -5.13 32.18
CA ASP A 7 22.82 -6.13 32.39
C ASP A 7 21.52 -5.49 32.90
N ASN A 8 21.64 -4.47 33.76
CA ASN A 8 20.47 -3.73 34.27
C ASN A 8 19.87 -2.81 33.18
N PHE A 9 20.70 -2.27 32.29
CA PHE A 9 20.27 -1.42 31.20
C PHE A 9 19.54 -2.23 30.12
N THR A 10 20.08 -3.39 29.74
CA THR A 10 19.43 -4.32 28.80
C THR A 10 18.13 -4.87 29.38
N ALA A 11 18.07 -5.23 30.66
CA ALA A 11 16.83 -5.65 31.32
C ALA A 11 15.77 -4.54 31.38
N LYS A 12 16.17 -3.28 31.50
CA LYS A 12 15.27 -2.12 31.51
C LYS A 12 14.73 -1.80 30.12
N ILE A 13 15.57 -1.96 29.09
CA ILE A 13 15.19 -1.81 27.68
C ILE A 13 14.24 -2.94 27.26
N SER A 14 14.56 -4.19 27.58
CA SER A 14 13.70 -5.34 27.24
C SER A 14 12.31 -5.23 27.86
N ARG A 15 12.21 -4.83 29.14
CA ARG A 15 10.92 -4.57 29.82
C ARG A 15 10.14 -3.41 29.19
N ARG A 16 10.81 -2.38 28.67
CA ARG A 16 10.16 -1.28 27.94
C ARG A 16 9.70 -1.72 26.55
N LEU A 17 10.49 -2.53 25.84
CA LEU A 17 10.10 -3.12 24.55
C LEU A 17 8.91 -4.07 24.70
N GLU A 18 8.90 -4.95 25.70
CA GLU A 18 7.78 -5.88 25.97
C GLU A 18 6.47 -5.15 26.30
N LYS A 19 6.55 -3.99 26.97
CA LYS A 19 5.38 -3.15 27.27
C LYS A 19 4.84 -2.41 26.04
N SER A 20 5.63 -2.26 24.98
CA SER A 20 5.13 -1.65 23.75
C SER A 20 4.34 -2.69 22.96
N GLY A 21 3.01 -2.56 22.95
CA GLY A 21 2.11 -3.46 22.21
C GLY A 21 2.46 -3.57 20.71
N LEU A 22 3.16 -2.56 20.16
CA LEU A 22 3.72 -2.54 18.81
C LEU A 22 4.76 -3.64 18.57
N VAL A 23 5.70 -3.85 19.50
CA VAL A 23 6.74 -4.88 19.36
C VAL A 23 6.14 -6.28 19.43
N ARG A 24 5.15 -6.49 20.31
CA ARG A 24 4.39 -7.74 20.39
C ARG A 24 3.57 -8.01 19.13
N GLY A 25 3.06 -6.96 18.47
CA GLY A 25 2.37 -7.04 17.18
C GLY A 25 3.31 -7.46 16.05
N ILE A 26 4.51 -6.85 15.99
CA ILE A 26 5.54 -7.17 15.00
C ILE A 26 6.08 -8.61 15.20
N LEU A 27 6.33 -9.03 16.44
CA LEU A 27 6.77 -10.39 16.77
C LEU A 27 5.71 -11.47 16.49
N LYS A 28 4.42 -11.10 16.36
CA LYS A 28 3.32 -12.03 16.04
C LYS A 28 3.07 -12.19 14.55
N ILE A 29 3.82 -11.51 13.68
CA ILE A 29 3.69 -11.69 12.24
C ILE A 29 4.31 -13.03 11.88
N SER A 30 3.49 -13.97 11.40
CA SER A 30 4.00 -15.24 10.88
C SER A 30 4.81 -14.98 9.61
N VAL A 31 5.85 -15.77 9.39
CA VAL A 31 6.68 -15.71 8.16
C VAL A 31 5.80 -15.75 6.91
N GLY A 32 4.72 -16.55 6.92
CA GLY A 32 3.74 -16.60 5.83
C GLY A 32 3.09 -15.24 5.51
N LYS A 33 2.67 -14.47 6.53
CA LYS A 33 2.08 -13.14 6.32
C LYS A 33 3.10 -12.12 5.80
N VAL A 34 4.36 -12.24 6.20
CA VAL A 34 5.44 -11.42 5.63
C VAL A 34 5.60 -11.72 4.14
N ILE A 35 5.66 -13.01 3.80
CA ILE A 35 5.79 -13.47 2.42
C ILE A 35 4.61 -12.98 1.58
N GLU A 36 3.38 -13.16 2.04
CA GLU A 36 2.17 -12.64 1.37
C GLU A 36 2.24 -11.12 1.15
N GLY A 37 2.66 -10.37 2.17
CA GLY A 37 2.84 -8.93 2.07
C GLY A 37 3.88 -8.52 1.03
N LEU A 38 5.01 -9.24 0.96
CA LEU A 38 6.05 -9.02 -0.06
C LEU A 38 5.54 -9.34 -1.47
N TYR A 39 4.76 -10.42 -1.62
CA TYR A 39 4.14 -10.76 -2.90
C TYR A 39 3.17 -9.67 -3.37
N LEU A 40 2.30 -9.17 -2.49
CA LEU A 40 1.38 -8.08 -2.82
C LEU A 40 2.13 -6.80 -3.18
N LEU A 41 3.18 -6.45 -2.43
CA LEU A 41 4.02 -5.30 -2.72
C LEU A 41 4.67 -5.41 -4.09
N ALA A 42 5.29 -6.56 -4.40
CA ALA A 42 5.90 -6.81 -5.69
C ALA A 42 4.86 -6.73 -6.83
N MET A 43 3.67 -7.31 -6.62
CA MET A 43 2.57 -7.25 -7.59
C MET A 43 2.15 -5.81 -7.88
N PHE A 44 2.00 -4.97 -6.86
CA PHE A 44 1.65 -3.56 -7.07
C PHE A 44 2.74 -2.79 -7.81
N ILE A 45 4.01 -3.02 -7.49
CA ILE A 45 5.13 -2.37 -8.19
C ILE A 45 5.13 -2.76 -9.68
N LEU A 46 4.90 -4.05 -9.98
CA LEU A 46 4.87 -4.55 -11.35
C LEU A 46 3.67 -3.99 -12.13
N LEU A 47 2.46 -4.10 -11.58
CA LEU A 47 1.24 -3.62 -12.23
C LEU A 47 1.19 -2.11 -12.36
N GLY A 48 1.75 -1.38 -11.38
CA GLY A 48 1.87 0.07 -11.41
C GLY A 48 2.94 0.57 -12.38
N GLY A 49 3.65 -0.31 -13.09
CA GLY A 49 4.62 0.07 -14.12
C GLY A 49 5.99 0.50 -13.56
N GLY A 50 6.37 0.00 -12.38
CA GLY A 50 7.65 0.31 -11.75
C GLY A 50 8.87 -0.01 -12.61
N ILE A 51 8.80 -1.06 -13.45
CA ILE A 51 9.87 -1.38 -14.40
C ILE A 51 10.03 -0.25 -15.43
N ASN A 52 8.93 0.20 -16.04
CA ASN A 52 8.96 1.24 -17.07
C ASN A 52 9.44 2.59 -16.48
N ALA A 53 8.97 2.94 -15.28
CA ALA A 53 9.43 4.15 -14.59
C ALA A 53 10.94 4.16 -14.31
N VAL A 54 11.53 3.00 -13.98
CA VAL A 54 12.98 2.90 -13.76
C VAL A 54 13.75 2.96 -15.09
N LEU A 55 13.29 2.27 -16.12
CA LEU A 55 14.03 2.17 -17.39
C LEU A 55 13.94 3.45 -18.23
N GLU A 56 12.76 4.06 -18.30
CA GLU A 56 12.45 5.16 -19.22
C GLU A 56 12.31 6.49 -18.48
N GLY A 57 11.66 6.47 -17.31
CA GLY A 57 11.39 7.66 -16.53
C GLY A 57 12.64 8.40 -16.05
N LEU A 58 13.74 7.69 -15.78
CA LEU A 58 15.03 8.27 -15.41
C LEU A 58 15.80 8.90 -16.57
N ARG A 59 15.45 8.55 -17.83
CA ARG A 59 16.14 9.02 -19.04
C ARG A 59 15.44 10.21 -19.70
N ALA A 60 14.25 10.58 -19.23
CA ALA A 60 13.47 11.66 -19.82
C ALA A 60 14.12 13.03 -19.54
N THR A 61 14.35 13.80 -20.60
CA THR A 61 14.99 15.13 -20.58
C THR A 61 14.13 16.24 -19.96
N ALA A 62 12.89 15.94 -19.57
CA ALA A 62 11.98 16.86 -18.88
C ALA A 62 11.61 16.34 -17.47
N PRO A 63 12.54 16.36 -16.50
CA PRO A 63 12.34 15.81 -15.14
C PRO A 63 11.30 16.57 -14.30
N GLN A 64 10.70 17.64 -14.81
CA GLN A 64 9.81 18.53 -14.05
C GLN A 64 8.34 18.11 -14.11
N ALA A 65 7.94 17.31 -15.10
CA ALA A 65 6.55 16.85 -15.24
C ALA A 65 6.30 15.59 -14.40
N ILE A 66 5.30 15.64 -13.51
CA ILE A 66 4.87 14.48 -12.70
C ILE A 66 4.19 13.43 -13.58
N ILE A 67 3.47 13.84 -14.62
CA ILE A 67 2.76 12.97 -15.56
C ILE A 67 3.26 13.30 -16.97
N PHE A 68 3.78 12.30 -17.67
CA PHE A 68 4.21 12.41 -19.05
C PHE A 68 3.02 12.16 -19.97
N THR A 69 2.87 13.00 -21.00
CA THR A 69 1.77 12.89 -21.96
C THR A 69 1.94 11.71 -22.91
N SER A 70 3.16 11.19 -23.08
CA SER A 70 3.42 10.02 -23.91
C SER A 70 2.90 8.75 -23.26
N SER A 71 2.18 7.94 -24.04
CA SER A 71 1.74 6.60 -23.65
C SER A 71 2.89 5.60 -23.50
N THR A 72 4.02 5.84 -24.16
CA THR A 72 5.18 4.92 -24.18
C THR A 72 6.22 5.23 -23.11
N ILE A 73 6.02 6.27 -22.30
CA ILE A 73 6.96 6.67 -21.26
C ILE A 73 6.21 6.78 -19.95
N GLN A 74 6.80 6.24 -18.90
CA GLN A 74 6.23 6.30 -17.57
C GLN A 74 7.15 7.05 -16.60
N SER A 75 6.62 8.00 -15.85
CA SER A 75 7.36 8.70 -14.82
C SER A 75 7.28 7.98 -13.46
N ILE A 76 8.21 8.25 -12.54
CA ILE A 76 8.12 7.77 -11.15
C ILE A 76 6.85 8.30 -10.47
N GLY A 77 6.50 9.56 -10.73
CA GLY A 77 5.28 10.18 -10.20
C GLY A 77 4.01 9.46 -10.66
N GLU A 78 3.94 9.10 -11.94
CA GLU A 78 2.82 8.32 -12.48
C GLU A 78 2.73 6.93 -11.84
N THR A 79 3.85 6.23 -11.72
CA THR A 79 3.88 4.91 -11.06
C THR A 79 3.34 4.99 -9.63
N ILE A 80 3.70 6.02 -8.86
CA ILE A 80 3.16 6.21 -7.52
C ILE A 80 1.64 6.41 -7.56
N ILE A 81 1.11 7.18 -8.51
CA ILE A 81 -0.33 7.40 -8.66
C ILE A 81 -1.03 6.09 -9.06
N TYR A 82 -0.48 5.32 -10.00
CA TYR A 82 -1.01 4.01 -10.40
C TYR A 82 -1.03 3.02 -9.23
N ILE A 83 0.08 2.91 -8.48
CA ILE A 83 0.14 2.06 -7.28
C ILE A 83 -0.91 2.50 -6.25
N PHE A 84 -1.07 3.81 -6.05
CA PHE A 84 -2.10 4.34 -5.15
C PHE A 84 -3.51 3.96 -5.62
N ALA A 85 -3.81 4.13 -6.92
CA ALA A 85 -5.10 3.74 -7.49
C ALA A 85 -5.35 2.24 -7.33
N LEU A 86 -4.34 1.40 -7.56
CA LEU A 86 -4.42 -0.06 -7.35
C LEU A 86 -4.70 -0.43 -5.89
N ILE A 87 -4.03 0.22 -4.93
CA ILE A 87 -4.25 -0.02 -3.50
C ILE A 87 -5.67 0.38 -3.11
N VAL A 88 -6.14 1.56 -3.55
CA VAL A 88 -7.50 2.02 -3.29
C VAL A 88 -8.52 1.06 -3.92
N GLY A 89 -8.33 0.66 -5.17
CA GLY A 89 -9.20 -0.28 -5.88
C GLY A 89 -9.26 -1.65 -5.20
N ALA A 90 -8.10 -2.24 -4.87
CA ALA A 90 -8.02 -3.54 -4.20
C ALA A 90 -8.65 -3.50 -2.80
N SER A 91 -8.38 -2.44 -2.02
CA SER A 91 -9.00 -2.23 -0.70
C SER A 91 -10.50 -2.08 -0.82
N SER A 92 -10.97 -1.37 -1.84
CA SER A 92 -12.40 -1.14 -2.11
C SER A 92 -13.12 -2.44 -2.43
N ILE A 93 -12.55 -3.29 -3.30
CA ILE A 93 -13.06 -4.63 -3.59
C ILE A 93 -13.11 -5.49 -2.32
N TYR A 94 -12.06 -5.43 -1.49
CA TYR A 94 -12.04 -6.14 -0.22
C TYR A 94 -13.15 -5.67 0.73
N LEU A 95 -13.40 -4.36 0.83
CA LEU A 95 -14.49 -3.82 1.65
C LEU A 95 -15.86 -4.27 1.12
N ILE A 96 -16.07 -4.30 -0.19
CA ILE A 96 -17.30 -4.83 -0.81
C ILE A 96 -17.48 -6.30 -0.44
N TYR A 97 -16.43 -7.12 -0.58
CA TYR A 97 -16.44 -8.53 -0.19
C TYR A 97 -16.75 -8.71 1.30
N ARG A 98 -16.15 -7.90 2.18
CA ARG A 98 -16.42 -7.95 3.62
C ARG A 98 -17.86 -7.55 3.93
N GLY A 99 -18.36 -6.49 3.29
CA GLY A 99 -19.73 -6.04 3.43
C GLY A 99 -20.76 -7.10 3.06
N SER A 100 -20.53 -7.84 1.97
CA SER A 100 -21.44 -8.92 1.53
C SER A 100 -21.42 -10.16 2.44
N LYS A 101 -20.32 -10.41 3.15
CA LYS A 101 -20.21 -11.51 4.13
C LYS A 101 -20.68 -11.14 5.54
N PHE A 102 -20.82 -9.85 5.87
CA PHE A 102 -21.17 -9.41 7.22
C PHE A 102 -22.68 -9.44 7.44
N THR A 103 -23.21 -10.57 7.92
CA THR A 103 -24.67 -10.77 8.10
C THR A 103 -25.21 -10.31 9.45
N SER A 104 -24.35 -10.08 10.45
CA SER A 104 -24.77 -9.80 11.83
C SER A 104 -25.27 -8.37 12.08
N SER A 105 -24.88 -7.40 11.24
CA SER A 105 -25.35 -6.01 11.35
C SER A 105 -25.51 -5.37 9.98
N LYS A 106 -26.76 -5.08 9.61
CA LYS A 106 -27.10 -4.43 8.35
C LYS A 106 -26.44 -3.05 8.21
N ARG A 107 -26.32 -2.30 9.30
CA ARG A 107 -25.67 -0.97 9.29
C ARG A 107 -24.19 -1.09 8.94
N VAL A 108 -23.50 -2.05 9.54
CA VAL A 108 -22.05 -2.27 9.30
C VAL A 108 -21.81 -2.81 7.90
N SER A 109 -22.61 -3.77 7.45
CA SER A 109 -22.59 -4.30 6.08
C SER A 109 -22.77 -3.17 5.05
N ASN A 110 -23.81 -2.36 5.22
CA ASN A 110 -24.09 -1.23 4.32
C ASN A 110 -22.94 -0.20 4.30
N PHE A 111 -22.32 0.08 5.45
CA PHE A 111 -21.17 0.97 5.51
C PHE A 111 -19.98 0.44 4.71
N TYR A 112 -19.62 -0.83 4.89
CA TYR A 112 -18.55 -1.47 4.12
C TYR A 112 -18.82 -1.46 2.61
N LEU A 113 -20.06 -1.77 2.20
CA LEU A 113 -20.47 -1.72 0.81
C LEU A 113 -20.39 -0.30 0.25
N PHE A 114 -20.91 0.69 0.98
CA PHE A 114 -20.89 2.09 0.55
C PHE A 114 -19.46 2.60 0.35
N VAL A 115 -18.61 2.45 1.38
CA VAL A 115 -17.20 2.90 1.30
C VAL A 115 -16.45 2.17 0.20
N GLY A 116 -16.69 0.86 0.05
CA GLY A 116 -16.08 0.07 -1.01
C GLY A 116 -16.52 0.51 -2.41
N ILE A 117 -17.80 0.79 -2.63
CA ILE A 117 -18.28 1.29 -3.94
C ILE A 117 -17.70 2.67 -4.25
N VAL A 118 -17.76 3.60 -3.28
CA VAL A 118 -17.22 4.96 -3.46
C VAL A 118 -15.72 4.92 -3.73
N GLY A 119 -14.97 4.13 -2.98
CA GLY A 119 -13.53 3.96 -3.17
C GLY A 119 -13.19 3.34 -4.53
N LEU A 120 -13.97 2.35 -4.99
CA LEU A 120 -13.77 1.74 -6.30
C LEU A 120 -14.03 2.74 -7.44
N LEU A 121 -15.09 3.54 -7.34
CA LEU A 121 -15.37 4.59 -8.30
C LEU A 121 -14.25 5.64 -8.33
N LEU A 122 -13.71 6.03 -7.18
CA LEU A 122 -12.56 6.94 -7.09
C LEU A 122 -11.31 6.35 -7.76
N ALA A 123 -11.01 5.08 -7.52
CA ALA A 123 -9.88 4.41 -8.17
C ALA A 123 -10.03 4.39 -9.69
N LEU A 124 -11.23 4.05 -10.19
CA LEU A 124 -11.53 4.05 -11.63
C LEU A 124 -11.46 5.46 -12.24
N LEU A 125 -11.93 6.49 -11.53
CA LEU A 125 -11.83 7.88 -12.00
C LEU A 125 -10.37 8.31 -12.17
N ILE A 126 -9.48 7.94 -11.24
CA ILE A 126 -8.05 8.23 -11.34
C ILE A 126 -7.45 7.54 -12.58
N GLU A 127 -7.75 6.26 -12.76
CA GLU A 127 -7.30 5.46 -13.92
C GLU A 127 -7.76 6.06 -15.25
N PHE A 128 -9.05 6.37 -15.37
CA PHE A 128 -9.59 6.96 -16.61
C PHE A 128 -9.04 8.36 -16.86
N TYR A 129 -8.83 9.15 -15.81
CA TYR A 129 -8.20 10.47 -15.94
C TYR A 129 -6.77 10.37 -16.48
N LEU A 130 -5.95 9.46 -15.91
CA LEU A 130 -4.59 9.21 -16.39
C LEU A 130 -4.58 8.69 -17.83
N PHE A 131 -5.45 7.73 -18.13
CA PHE A 131 -5.57 7.17 -19.47
C PHE A 131 -5.96 8.23 -20.50
N GLY A 132 -6.92 9.11 -20.17
CA GLY A 132 -7.33 10.20 -21.06
C GLY A 132 -6.32 11.34 -21.17
N TYR A 133 -5.47 11.52 -20.17
CA TYR A 133 -4.40 12.51 -20.18
C TYR A 133 -3.23 12.10 -21.08
N LYS A 134 -2.97 10.79 -21.18
CA LYS A 134 -1.98 10.22 -22.11
C LYS A 134 -2.58 10.16 -23.52
N ARG A 135 -1.97 10.87 -24.47
CA ARG A 135 -2.38 10.89 -25.89
C ARG A 135 -1.39 10.16 -26.76
#